data_AF-A0A958H242-F1
#
_entry.id   AF-A0A958H242-F1
#
_cell.length_a   1.000
_cell.length_b   1.000
_cell.length_c   1.000
_cell.angle_alpha   90.00
_cell.angle_beta   90.00
_cell.angle_gamma   90.00
#
_symmetry.space_group_name_H-M   'P 1'
#
loop_
_entity.id
_entity.type
_entity.pdbx_description
1 polymer ?
#
loop_
_entity_poly.entity_id
_entity_poly.type
_entity_poly.pdbx_seq_one_letter_code
_entity_poly.pdbx_strand_id
1 'polypeptide(L)' 'MSNKLSLFPPHTTITTEGQLTLNGHAAVELARQFGTPLYVYDVATIRQQIRAYRQGLARYAGSSLLT' A
#
# COMPACT_ATOMS: atom_id res chain seq x y z
N MET A 1 -3.02 5.41 21.46
CA MET A 1 -3.43 4.42 20.44
C MET A 1 -3.30 5.07 19.07
N SER A 2 -2.35 4.64 18.24
CA SER A 2 -2.13 5.26 16.93
C SER A 2 -3.32 4.96 16.01
N ASN A 3 -4.09 5.99 15.68
CA ASN A 3 -5.11 5.92 14.65
C ASN A 3 -4.40 5.90 13.30
N LYS A 4 -4.12 4.70 12.78
CA LYS A 4 -3.56 4.52 11.45
C LYS A 4 -4.54 5.10 10.43
N LEU A 5 -4.13 6.15 9.73
CA LEU A 5 -4.93 6.75 8.68
C LEU A 5 -5.24 5.71 7.60
N SER A 6 -6.46 5.71 7.07
CA SER A 6 -6.90 4.85 5.96
C SER A 6 -6.13 5.07 4.65
N LEU A 7 -5.21 6.05 4.65
CA LEU A 7 -4.34 6.41 3.53
C LEU A 7 -3.15 5.45 3.36
N PHE A 8 -2.75 4.74 4.41
CA PHE A 8 -1.57 3.87 4.35
C PHE A 8 -1.89 2.48 3.77
N PRO A 9 -0.90 1.81 3.14
CA PRO A 9 -1.00 0.40 2.80
C PRO A 9 -1.48 -0.47 3.99
N PRO A 10 -2.20 -1.58 3.75
CA PRO A 10 -2.81 -2.41 4.80
C PRO A 10 -1.82 -2.90 5.87
N HIS A 11 -0.56 -3.14 5.50
CA HIS A 11 0.49 -3.65 6.39
C HIS A 11 1.48 -2.59 6.88
N THR A 12 1.10 -1.32 6.84
CA THR A 12 1.84 -0.24 7.52
C THR A 12 1.62 -0.30 9.03
N THR A 13 2.68 -0.23 9.82
CA THR A 13 2.60 -0.18 11.29
C THR A 13 3.58 0.86 11.87
N ILE A 14 3.47 1.13 13.16
CA ILE A 14 4.45 1.91 13.93
C ILE A 14 5.06 0.97 14.97
N THR A 15 6.39 0.94 15.10
CA THR A 15 7.08 0.14 16.12
C THR A 15 6.93 0.75 17.53
N THR A 16 7.37 0.03 18.56
CA THR A 16 7.42 0.51 19.95
C THR A 16 8.30 1.76 20.11
N GLU A 17 9.30 1.92 19.26
CA GLU A 17 10.23 3.06 19.22
C GLU A 17 9.68 4.21 18.35
N GLY A 18 8.46 4.10 17.83
CA GLY A 18 7.82 5.16 17.05
C GLY A 18 8.21 5.18 15.56
N GLN A 19 8.84 4.13 15.03
CA GLN A 19 9.26 4.09 13.63
C GLN A 19 8.17 3.57 12.69
N LEU A 20 8.04 4.20 11.52
CA LEU A 20 7.15 3.72 10.45
C LEU A 20 7.73 2.46 9.80
N THR A 21 6.92 1.40 9.73
CA THR A 21 7.24 0.21 8.92
C THR A 21 6.25 0.03 7.77
N LEU A 22 6.78 -0.41 6.62
CA LEU A 22 6.04 -0.72 5.40
C LEU A 22 6.24 -2.21 5.10
N ASN A 23 5.22 -3.05 5.29
CA ASN A 23 5.35 -4.51 5.19
C ASN A 23 6.52 -5.08 6.04
N GLY A 24 6.72 -4.56 7.24
CA GLY A 24 7.81 -4.97 8.12
C GLY A 24 9.18 -4.34 7.82
N HIS A 25 9.32 -3.56 6.75
CA HIS A 25 10.54 -2.80 6.47
C HIS A 25 10.48 -1.42 7.13
N ALA A 26 11.45 -1.08 7.96
CA ALA A 26 11.55 0.26 8.55
C ALA A 26 11.82 1.31 7.46
N ALA A 27 11.04 2.39 7.45
CA ALA A 27 11.20 3.47 6.47
C ALA A 27 12.59 4.13 6.55
N VAL A 28 13.17 4.19 7.76
CA VAL A 28 14.53 4.73 7.99
C VAL A 28 15.60 3.87 7.31
N GLU A 29 15.47 2.53 7.38
CA GLU A 29 16.42 1.63 6.70
C GLU A 29 16.29 1.73 5.18
N LEU A 30 15.07 1.87 4.66
CA LEU A 30 14.86 2.10 3.23
C LEU A 30 15.50 3.41 2.77
N ALA A 31 15.32 4.50 3.53
CA ALA A 31 15.95 5.79 3.22
C ALA A 31 17.48 5.73 3.28
N ARG A 32 18.05 5.00 4.27
CA ARG A 32 19.49 4.77 4.38
C ARG A 32 20.04 3.98 3.20
N GLN A 33 19.29 2.98 2.74
CA GLN A 33 19.71 2.09 1.66
C GLN A 33 19.58 2.74 0.27
N PHE A 34 18.50 3.48 0.01
CA PHE A 34 18.16 3.96 -1.34
C PHE A 34 18.26 5.49 -1.51
N GLY A 35 18.58 6.22 -0.44
CA GLY A 35 18.67 7.68 -0.45
C GLY A 35 17.30 8.38 -0.36
N THR A 36 17.30 9.71 -0.41
CA THR A 36 16.07 10.53 -0.39
C THR A 36 16.13 11.63 -1.47
N PRO A 37 14.99 12.03 -2.06
CA PRO A 37 13.62 11.53 -1.82
C PRO A 37 13.42 10.09 -2.32
N LEU A 38 12.66 9.30 -1.57
CA LEU A 38 12.38 7.89 -1.88
C LEU A 38 10.88 7.65 -1.98
N TYR A 39 10.45 7.17 -3.14
CA TYR A 39 9.09 6.66 -3.34
C TYR A 39 9.08 5.15 -3.15
N VAL A 40 8.23 4.67 -2.23
CA VAL A 40 8.08 3.23 -1.93
C VAL A 40 6.68 2.80 -2.32
N TYR A 41 6.59 1.80 -3.19
CA TYR A 41 5.32 1.21 -3.60
C TYR A 41 5.12 -0.15 -2.91
N ASP A 42 3.98 -0.30 -2.24
CA ASP A 42 3.51 -1.62 -1.83
C ASP A 42 2.80 -2.31 -3.01
N VAL A 43 3.52 -3.21 -3.66
CA VAL A 43 3.01 -3.97 -4.81
C VAL A 43 1.83 -4.86 -4.44
N ALA A 44 1.78 -5.40 -3.22
CA ALA A 44 0.67 -6.23 -2.77
C ALA A 44 -0.62 -5.40 -2.68
N THR A 45 -0.51 -4.18 -2.14
CA THR A 45 -1.60 -3.20 -2.11
C THR A 45 -2.08 -2.86 -3.51
N ILE A 46 -1.17 -2.52 -4.44
CA ILE A 46 -1.52 -2.19 -5.82
C ILE A 46 -2.26 -3.36 -6.49
N ARG A 47 -1.73 -4.59 -6.36
CA ARG A 47 -2.35 -5.78 -6.94
C ARG A 47 -3.71 -6.08 -6.33
N GLN A 48 -3.90 -5.83 -5.03
CA GLN A 48 -5.20 -5.98 -4.39
C GLN A 48 -6.23 -5.01 -4.99
N GLN A 49 -5.85 -3.74 -5.18
CA GLN A 49 -6.74 -2.75 -5.78
C GLN A 49 -7.09 -3.09 -7.24
N ILE A 50 -6.12 -3.58 -8.03
CA ILE A 50 -6.38 -4.07 -9.39
C ILE A 50 -7.41 -5.20 -9.37
N ARG A 51 -7.27 -6.19 -8.48
CA ARG A 51 -8.24 -7.30 -8.35
C ARG A 51 -9.62 -6.81 -7.96
N ALA A 52 -9.71 -5.92 -6.97
CA ALA A 52 -10.97 -5.34 -6.53
C ALA A 52 -11.68 -4.61 -7.67
N TYR A 53 -10.93 -3.81 -8.43
CA TYR A 53 -11.45 -3.09 -9.60
C TYR A 53 -11.98 -4.05 -10.68
N ARG A 54 -11.21 -5.08 -11.04
CA ARG A 54 -11.63 -6.11 -12.01
C ARG A 54 -12.88 -6.85 -11.55
N GLN A 55 -12.96 -7.23 -10.27
CA GLN A 55 -14.12 -7.92 -9.71
C GLN A 55 -15.37 -7.04 -9.72
N GLY A 56 -15.23 -5.75 -9.42
CA GLY A 56 -16.33 -4.79 -9.50
C GLY A 56 -16.85 -4.65 -10.93
N LEU A 57 -15.96 -4.50 -11.89
CA LEU A 57 -16.33 -4.37 -13.31
C LEU A 57 -16.92 -5.66 -13.91
N ALA A 58 -16.49 -6.84 -13.47
CA ALA A 58 -17.10 -8.10 -13.90
C ALA A 58 -18.59 -8.21 -13.52
N ARG A 59 -19.05 -7.43 -12.54
CA ARG A 59 -20.45 -7.36 -12.09
C ARG A 59 -21.20 -6.13 -12.63
N TYR A 60 -20.53 -5.29 -13.40
CA TYR A 60 -21.11 -4.07 -13.94
C TYR A 60 -22.00 -4.40 -15.14
N ALA A 61 -23.25 -3.92 -15.13
CA ALA A 61 -24.24 -4.26 -16.15
C ALA A 61 -23.99 -3.58 -17.51
N GLY A 62 -23.17 -2.53 -17.55
CA GLY A 62 -22.81 -1.81 -18.77
C GLY A 62 -21.54 -2.36 -19.44
N SER A 63 -21.17 -1.79 -20.58
CA SER A 63 -19.93 -2.15 -21.27
C SER A 63 -18.70 -1.67 -20.51
N SER A 64 -17.70 -2.53 -20.39
CA SER A 64 -16.38 -2.24 -19.81
C SER A 64 -15.28 -2.67 -20.78
N LEU A 65 -14.23 -1.86 -20.91
CA LEU A 65 -13.06 -2.16 -21.73
C LEU A 65 -12.10 -3.16 -21.08
N LEU A 66 -12.36 -3.53 -19.82
CA LEU A 66 -11.63 -4.59 -19.12
C LEU A 66 -12.28 -5.93 -19.45
N THR A 67 -12.00 -6.44 -20.65
CA THR A 67 -12.26 -7.82 -21.06
C THR A 67 -10.98 -8.63 -20.97
#